data_AF-A0A919B2A6-F1
#
_entry.id   AF-A0A919B2A6-F1
#
_cell.length_a   1.000
_cell.length_b   1.000
_cell.length_c   1.000
_cell.angle_alpha   90.00
_cell.angle_beta   90.00
_cell.angle_gamma   90.00
#
_symmetry.space_group_name_H-M   'P 1'
#
loop_
_entity.id
_entity.type
_entity.pdbx_description
1 polymer ?
#
loop_
_entity_poly.entity_id
_entity_poly.type
_entity_poly.pdbx_seq_one_letter_code
_entity_poly.pdbx_strand_id
1 'polypeptide(L)' 'MSHVSEHVTAPHPAEHTTTTTERGSFCTARCSCGWYGPARRARSLAREDAEQHERAALPGQRRP' A
#
# COMPACT_ATOMS: atom_id res chain seq x y z
N MET A 1 -28.98 14.16 0.76
CA MET A 1 -27.55 14.53 0.81
C MET A 1 -26.82 13.26 1.29
N SER A 2 -26.65 12.26 0.43
CA SER A 2 -25.52 12.09 -0.51
C SER A 2 -24.17 11.88 0.18
N HIS A 3 -23.83 10.60 0.37
CA HIS A 3 -22.49 9.96 0.40
C HIS A 3 -21.52 10.42 1.51
N VAL A 4 -20.78 9.56 2.22
CA VAL A 4 -20.02 8.40 1.75
C VAL A 4 -19.82 7.42 2.90
N SER A 5 -19.87 6.12 2.59
CA SER A 5 -19.37 5.04 3.42
C SER A 5 -17.96 5.33 3.95
N GLU A 6 -17.87 5.68 5.22
CA GLU A 6 -16.63 5.64 5.97
C GLU A 6 -16.19 4.18 6.05
N HIS A 7 -15.33 3.76 5.12
CA HIS A 7 -14.44 2.64 5.34
C HIS A 7 -13.44 3.08 6.42
N VAL A 8 -13.88 3.06 7.68
CA VAL A 8 -12.96 2.95 8.82
C VAL A 8 -12.37 1.56 8.72
N THR A 9 -11.34 1.40 7.89
CA THR A 9 -10.37 0.33 8.08
C THR A 9 -9.67 0.70 9.38
N ALA A 10 -10.21 0.18 10.50
CA ALA A 10 -9.51 0.24 11.76
C ALA A 10 -8.16 -0.44 11.49
N PRO A 11 -7.00 0.25 11.57
CA PRO A 11 -5.74 -0.38 11.25
C PRO A 11 -5.51 -1.45 12.31
N HIS A 12 -5.78 -2.71 11.94
CA HIS A 12 -5.46 -3.84 12.77
C HIS A 12 -3.94 -3.78 12.96
N PRO A 13 -3.42 -3.90 14.20
CA PRO A 13 -2.00 -3.63 14.49
C PRO A 13 -1.01 -4.63 13.85
N ALA A 14 -1.50 -5.53 13.00
CA ALA A 14 -0.77 -6.53 12.24
C ALA A 14 -0.97 -6.45 10.72
N GLU A 15 -1.80 -5.53 10.20
CA GLU A 15 -2.13 -5.47 8.77
C GLU A 15 -1.24 -4.47 8.03
N HIS A 16 -0.40 -4.99 7.14
CA HIS A 16 0.45 -4.19 6.26
C HIS A 16 -0.41 -3.45 5.24
N THR A 17 -0.84 -2.23 5.55
CA THR A 17 -1.59 -1.40 4.60
C THR A 17 -0.65 -0.87 3.53
N THR A 18 -0.86 -1.31 2.30
CA THR A 18 -0.13 -0.78 1.15
C THR A 18 -0.92 0.34 0.47
N THR A 19 -0.22 1.38 0.01
CA THR A 19 -0.80 2.55 -0.64
C THR A 19 0.07 2.92 -1.83
N THR A 20 -0.53 3.16 -2.99
CA THR A 20 0.19 3.67 -4.15
C THR A 20 0.12 5.19 -4.19
N THR A 21 1.26 5.83 -4.42
CA THR A 21 1.38 7.29 -4.57
C THR A 21 1.84 7.63 -5.97
N GLU A 22 1.15 8.57 -6.61
CA GLU A 22 1.43 9.00 -7.98
C GLU A 22 2.21 10.33 -7.95
N ARG A 23 3.35 10.37 -8.64
CA ARG A 23 4.22 11.55 -8.78
C ARG A 23 4.46 11.78 -10.27
N GLY A 24 3.53 12.50 -10.91
CA GLY A 24 3.56 12.75 -12.35
C GLY A 24 3.33 11.46 -13.14
N SER A 25 4.29 11.08 -13.99
CA SER A 25 4.24 9.84 -14.79
C SER A 25 4.73 8.60 -14.04
N PHE A 26 5.08 8.72 -12.76
CA PHE A 26 5.57 7.63 -11.93
C PHE A 26 4.60 7.31 -10.80
N CYS A 27 4.57 6.04 -10.45
CA CYS A 27 3.70 5.46 -9.43
C CYS A 27 4.59 4.59 -8.53
N THR A 28 4.56 4.86 -7.23
CA THR A 28 5.37 4.15 -6.21
C THR A 28 4.45 3.57 -5.15
N ALA A 29 4.62 2.28 -4.85
CA ALA A 29 3.96 1.65 -3.71
C ALA A 29 4.69 2.02 -2.41
N ARG A 30 3.95 2.25 -1.34
CA ARG A 30 4.47 2.38 0.02
C ARG A 30 3.62 1.54 0.98
N CYS A 31 4.25 0.98 1.98
CA CYS A 31 3.57 0.27 3.06
C CYS A 31 3.62 1.11 4.34
N SER A 32 2.58 1.06 5.16
CA SER A 32 2.58 1.65 6.51
C SER A 32 3.70 1.10 7.41
N CYS A 33 4.25 -0.06 7.08
CA CYS A 33 5.42 -0.68 7.70
C CYS A 33 6.77 -0.03 7.35
N GLY A 34 6.81 0.94 6.44
CA GLY A 34 8.04 1.63 6.01
C GLY A 34 8.70 1.07 4.76
N TRP A 35 8.14 0.02 4.15
CA TRP A 35 8.60 -0.47 2.85
C TRP A 35 8.16 0.46 1.70
N TYR A 36 9.05 0.62 0.71
CA TYR A 36 8.79 1.37 -0.52
C TYR A 36 9.11 0.49 -1.73
N GLY A 37 8.13 0.32 -2.59
CA GLY A 37 8.29 -0.35 -3.86
C GLY A 37 9.04 0.51 -4.88
N PRO A 38 9.58 -0.10 -5.95
CA PRO A 38 10.26 0.61 -7.03
C PRO A 38 9.35 1.62 -7.74
N ALA A 39 9.94 2.69 -8.28
CA ALA A 39 9.21 3.65 -9.11
C ALA A 39 8.82 3.01 -10.45
N ARG A 40 7.53 2.71 -10.64
CA ARG A 40 6.97 2.16 -11.87
C ARG A 40 6.25 3.25 -12.66
N ARG A 41 6.33 3.22 -13.99
CA ARG A 41 5.50 4.11 -14.85
C ARG A 41 4.07 3.62 -14.98
N ALA A 42 3.90 2.30 -15.03
CA ALA A 42 2.60 1.66 -15.11
C ALA A 42 1.98 1.55 -13.71
N ARG A 43 0.79 2.14 -13.56
CA ARG A 43 0.03 2.17 -12.30
C ARG A 43 -0.43 0.78 -11.87
N SER A 44 -0.74 -0.10 -12.81
CA SER A 44 -1.10 -1.50 -12.53
C SER A 44 0.07 -2.26 -11.92
N LEU A 45 1.26 -2.14 -12.52
CA LEU A 45 2.50 -2.73 -11.99
C LEU A 45 2.84 -2.24 -10.58
N ALA A 46 2.59 -0.96 -10.27
CA ALA A 46 2.78 -0.44 -8.92
C ALA A 46 1.75 -0.99 -7.92
N ARG A 47 0.51 -1.24 -8.36
CA ARG A 47 -0.52 -1.91 -7.54
C ARG A 47 -0.18 -3.36 -7.31
N GLU A 48 0.22 -4.10 -8.33
CA GLU A 48 0.62 -5.51 -8.20
C GLU A 48 1.78 -5.67 -7.21
N ASP A 49 2.76 -4.76 -7.24
CA ASP A 49 3.88 -4.73 -6.29
C ASP A 49 3.41 -4.48 -4.85
N ALA A 50 2.46 -3.56 -4.67
CA ALA A 50 1.81 -3.29 -3.39
C ALA A 50 1.03 -4.50 -2.87
N GLU A 51 0.17 -5.10 -3.70
CA GLU A 51 -0.61 -6.30 -3.35
C GLU A 51 0.29 -7.50 -3.05
N GLN A 52 1.37 -7.67 -3.80
CA GLN A 52 2.32 -8.74 -3.56
C GLN A 52 3.07 -8.53 -2.24
N HIS A 53 3.42 -7.29 -1.90
CA HIS A 53 3.97 -6.96 -0.59
C HIS A 53 2.96 -7.24 0.52
N GLU A 54 1.72 -6.81 0.37
CA GLU A 54 0.65 -7.05 1.34
C GLU A 54 0.42 -8.56 1.60
N ARG A 55 0.42 -9.37 0.53
CA ARG A 55 0.29 -10.83 0.63
C ARG A 55 1.54 -11.52 1.20
N ALA A 56 2.73 -11.00 0.88
CA ALA A 56 4.00 -11.57 1.34
C ALA A 56 4.39 -11.10 2.75
N ALA A 57 3.82 -10.00 3.22
CA ALA A 57 4.04 -9.45 4.54
C ALA A 57 3.32 -10.31 5.57
N LEU A 58 4.01 -11.36 6.02
CA LEU A 58 3.66 -12.06 7.24
C LEU A 58 3.54 -11.01 8.38
N PRO A 59 2.51 -11.10 9.25
CA PRO A 59 2.17 -10.10 10.29
C PRO A 59 3.18 -9.92 11.44
N GLY A 60 4.48 -9.89 11.16
CA GLY A 60 5.55 -9.75 12.14
C GLY A 60 6.85 -9.15 11.59
N GLN A 61 6.90 -8.73 10.33
CA GLN A 61 8.12 -8.26 9.67
C GLN A 61 8.29 -6.74 9.88
N ARG A 62 8.39 -6.29 11.15
CA ARG A 62 8.81 -4.92 11.47
C ARG A 62 10.34 -4.89 11.45
N ARG A 63 10.95 -4.31 10.41
CA ARG A 63 12.37 -3.93 10.46
C ARG A 63 12.50 -2.62 11.26
N PRO A 64 13.48 -2.51 12.18
CA PRO A 64 13.79 -1.27 12.89
C PRO A 64 14.38 -0.21 11.97
#